data_AF-A0A817YUY1-F1
#
_entry.id   AF-A0A817YUY1-F1
#
_cell.length_a   1.000
_cell.length_b   1.000
_cell.length_c   1.000
_cell.angle_alpha   90.00
_cell.angle_beta   90.00
_cell.angle_gamma   90.00
#
_symmetry.space_group_name_H-M   'P 1'
#
loop_
_entity.id
_entity.type
_entity.pdbx_description
1 polymer ?
#
loop_
_entity_poly.entity_id
_entity_poly.type
_entity_poly.pdbx_seq_one_letter_code
_entity_poly.pdbx_strand_id
1 'polypeptide(L)'
;MGTIIKQKSIIIKCSNPSNTIESITCMAVESTAKHYPVSMIWVYSNLSKDDFMPSDQLQTTLSDTLNYFSILAGRATENTKGNVIMHLTNEGVLYTEAECPNNTLDYFIPRTSSDENFDYEHINTSDLAVTLKTGRTEPCVSIQVTHAQSMSHFVNTWASGKPPQAMPMFDKTFVLHSTERKNSLARPQDTQEQQRTICKIYFFSVDELKDLKQEASKDLSQDYISTYDALFPHMILVIAAATQTSLTSEIKILQSLNGRSRFVSC
;
A
#
# COMPACT_ATOMS: atom_id res chain seq x y z
N MET A 1 11.85 19.88 8.80
CA MET A 1 12.19 19.09 7.59
C MET A 1 13.61 18.57 7.76
N GLY A 2 13.81 17.26 7.70
CA GLY A 2 15.16 16.68 7.75
C GLY A 2 16.00 17.08 6.55
N THR A 3 17.28 17.39 6.76
CA THR A 3 18.21 17.70 5.66
C THR A 3 18.65 16.40 5.00
N ILE A 4 18.18 16.16 3.77
CA ILE A 4 18.70 15.09 2.91
C ILE A 4 20.06 15.57 2.40
N ILE A 5 21.14 14.87 2.75
CA ILE A 5 22.50 15.26 2.33
C ILE A 5 23.04 14.43 1.16
N LYS A 6 22.42 13.28 0.85
CA LYS A 6 22.78 12.47 -0.31
C LYS A 6 21.54 11.80 -0.85
N GLN A 7 21.25 11.99 -2.13
CA GLN A 7 20.19 11.30 -2.86
C GLN A 7 20.78 10.72 -4.14
N LYS A 8 20.76 9.40 -4.29
CA LYS A 8 21.15 8.71 -5.51
C LYS A 8 19.95 7.94 -6.02
N SER A 9 19.48 8.32 -7.20
CA SER A 9 18.41 7.63 -7.90
C SER A 9 18.95 6.85 -9.08
N ILE A 10 18.48 5.62 -9.25
CA ILE A 10 18.79 4.75 -10.39
C ILE A 10 17.50 4.10 -10.89
N ILE A 11 17.53 3.60 -12.13
CA ILE A 11 16.44 2.80 -12.68
C ILE A 11 16.83 1.34 -12.64
N ILE A 12 16.01 0.51 -12.01
CA ILE A 12 16.22 -0.93 -11.89
C ILE A 12 15.26 -1.64 -12.84
N LYS A 13 15.82 -2.40 -13.77
CA LYS A 13 15.08 -3.19 -14.75
C LYS A 13 15.01 -4.65 -14.33
N CYS A 14 14.12 -5.41 -14.95
CA CYS A 14 14.12 -6.87 -14.88
C CYS A 14 15.49 -7.41 -15.32
N SER A 15 16.06 -8.35 -14.58
CA SER A 15 17.33 -8.98 -14.96
C SER A 15 17.20 -9.88 -16.20
N ASN A 16 16.03 -10.50 -16.37
CA ASN A 16 15.69 -11.37 -17.49
C ASN A 16 14.23 -11.10 -17.95
N PRO A 17 13.99 -10.01 -18.71
CA PRO A 17 12.64 -9.67 -19.15
C PRO A 17 12.03 -10.79 -20.01
N SER A 18 10.79 -11.16 -19.70
CA SER A 18 10.02 -12.07 -20.55
C SER A 18 9.57 -11.36 -21.83
N ASN A 19 9.80 -11.97 -22.99
CA ASN A 19 9.37 -11.44 -24.29
C ASN A 19 7.97 -11.94 -24.71
N THR A 20 7.26 -12.69 -23.86
CA THR A 20 6.04 -13.40 -24.29
C THR A 20 4.75 -12.60 -24.15
N ILE A 21 4.73 -11.59 -23.27
CA ILE A 21 3.54 -10.76 -23.02
C ILE A 21 3.96 -9.31 -23.16
N GLU A 22 3.39 -8.60 -24.13
CA GLU A 22 3.71 -7.20 -24.38
C GLU A 22 2.85 -6.25 -23.53
N SER A 23 1.61 -6.66 -23.20
CA SER A 23 0.70 -5.84 -22.43
C SER A 23 -0.38 -6.62 -21.69
N ILE A 24 -0.92 -6.03 -20.62
CA ILE A 24 -2.03 -6.54 -19.83
C ILE A 24 -3.09 -5.45 -19.76
N THR A 25 -4.34 -5.78 -20.10
CA THR A 25 -5.46 -4.84 -19.88
C THR A 25 -5.93 -4.94 -18.44
N CYS A 26 -6.01 -3.81 -17.75
CA CYS A 26 -6.57 -3.72 -16.41
C CYS A 26 -8.09 -3.84 -16.44
N MET A 27 -8.65 -4.50 -15.42
CA MET A 27 -10.09 -4.54 -15.18
C MET A 27 -10.61 -3.15 -14.77
N ALA A 28 -11.94 -2.99 -14.79
CA ALA A 28 -12.58 -1.74 -14.37
C ALA A 28 -12.16 -1.32 -12.94
N VAL A 29 -12.15 -2.27 -12.00
CA VAL A 29 -11.75 -2.02 -10.60
C VAL A 29 -10.31 -1.52 -10.45
N GLU A 30 -9.40 -2.01 -11.31
CA GLU A 30 -8.00 -1.58 -11.31
C GLU A 30 -7.84 -0.23 -12.00
N SER A 31 -8.60 0.00 -13.08
CA SER A 31 -8.59 1.26 -13.83
C SER A 31 -9.10 2.44 -12.99
N THR A 32 -10.00 2.19 -12.03
CA THR A 32 -10.45 3.21 -11.07
C THR A 32 -9.42 3.52 -9.98
N ALA A 33 -8.56 2.57 -9.63
CA ALA A 33 -7.58 2.71 -8.55
C ALA A 33 -6.34 3.53 -8.94
N LYS A 34 -6.12 3.79 -10.25
CA LYS A 34 -4.95 4.53 -10.76
C LYS A 34 -4.76 5.92 -10.15
N HIS A 35 -5.84 6.55 -9.70
CA HIS A 35 -5.83 7.89 -9.14
C HIS A 35 -5.45 7.93 -7.66
N TYR A 36 -5.32 6.78 -7.01
CA TYR A 36 -5.12 6.67 -5.57
C TYR A 36 -3.93 5.76 -5.28
N PRO A 37 -2.69 6.22 -5.52
CA PRO A 37 -1.53 5.46 -5.12
C PRO A 37 -1.49 5.30 -3.59
N VAL A 38 -1.15 4.10 -3.15
CA VAL A 38 -0.94 3.71 -1.75
C VAL A 38 0.55 3.76 -1.47
N SER A 39 0.94 4.56 -0.48
CA SER A 39 2.30 4.59 0.06
C SER A 39 2.39 3.69 1.28
N MET A 40 3.43 2.85 1.31
CA MET A 40 3.73 1.98 2.44
C MET A 40 5.17 2.20 2.89
N ILE A 41 5.38 2.23 4.20
CA ILE A 41 6.69 2.47 4.82
C ILE A 41 6.99 1.31 5.75
N TRP A 42 8.17 0.70 5.58
CA TRP A 42 8.74 -0.27 6.50
C TRP A 42 9.93 0.34 7.20
N VAL A 43 9.92 0.22 8.52
CA VAL A 43 10.91 0.77 9.42
C VAL A 43 11.59 -0.41 10.11
N TYR A 44 12.92 -0.52 9.95
CA TYR A 44 13.68 -1.66 10.46
C TYR A 44 14.68 -1.22 11.51
N SER A 45 14.63 -1.79 12.71
CA SER A 45 15.65 -1.55 13.72
C SER A 45 16.97 -2.25 13.36
N ASN A 46 18.10 -1.58 13.59
CA ASN A 46 19.42 -2.12 13.25
C ASN A 46 19.88 -3.06 14.37
N LEU A 47 19.64 -4.36 14.20
CA LEU A 47 19.95 -5.40 15.19
C LEU A 47 21.39 -5.93 15.09
N SER A 48 22.40 -5.06 15.01
CA SER A 48 23.83 -5.39 15.24
C SER A 48 24.66 -6.05 14.11
N LYS A 49 24.26 -5.96 12.84
CA LYS A 49 25.12 -6.43 11.72
C LYS A 49 25.82 -5.27 11.02
N ASP A 50 27.12 -5.42 10.79
CA ASP A 50 27.85 -4.62 9.81
C ASP A 50 27.20 -4.84 8.43
N ASP A 51 26.89 -3.74 7.73
CA ASP A 51 26.23 -3.73 6.41
C ASP A 51 24.77 -4.25 6.40
N PHE A 52 23.94 -3.82 7.36
CA PHE A 52 22.50 -4.04 7.34
C PHE A 52 21.85 -3.35 6.12
N MET A 53 21.16 -4.14 5.28
CA MET A 53 20.54 -3.72 4.00
C MET A 53 21.57 -3.21 2.96
N PRO A 54 22.43 -4.09 2.43
CA PRO A 54 23.40 -3.70 1.43
C PRO A 54 22.72 -3.31 0.12
N SER A 55 22.99 -2.08 -0.31
CA SER A 55 22.49 -1.45 -1.54
C SER A 55 22.55 -2.38 -2.75
N ASP A 56 23.71 -2.98 -3.01
CA ASP A 56 23.91 -3.82 -4.20
C ASP A 56 23.02 -5.06 -4.15
N GLN A 57 22.89 -5.70 -2.98
CA GLN A 57 22.01 -6.86 -2.81
C GLN A 57 20.55 -6.47 -2.97
N LEU A 58 20.11 -5.34 -2.41
CA LEU A 58 18.74 -4.83 -2.58
C LEU A 58 18.42 -4.57 -4.04
N GLN A 59 19.34 -3.94 -4.78
CA GLN A 59 19.17 -3.62 -6.19
C GLN A 59 19.13 -4.90 -7.05
N THR A 60 20.04 -5.85 -6.83
CA THR A 60 20.08 -7.13 -7.54
C THR A 60 18.81 -7.94 -7.28
N THR A 61 18.41 -8.11 -6.01
CA THR A 61 17.22 -8.88 -5.65
C THR A 61 15.93 -8.22 -6.15
N LEU A 62 15.88 -6.89 -6.22
CA LEU A 62 14.78 -6.16 -6.84
C LEU A 62 14.71 -6.44 -8.35
N SER A 63 15.84 -6.33 -9.05
CA SER A 63 15.96 -6.67 -10.46
C SER A 63 15.48 -8.09 -10.78
N ASP A 64 15.85 -9.06 -9.93
CA ASP A 64 15.41 -10.46 -10.08
C ASP A 64 13.92 -10.64 -9.77
N THR A 65 13.40 -9.93 -8.75
CA THR A 65 11.98 -9.99 -8.37
C THR A 65 11.09 -9.43 -9.47
N LEU A 66 11.53 -8.38 -10.16
CA LEU A 66 10.80 -7.78 -11.28
C LEU A 66 10.57 -8.76 -12.45
N ASN A 67 11.35 -9.84 -12.57
CA ASN A 67 11.05 -10.88 -13.56
C ASN A 67 9.70 -11.57 -13.31
N TYR A 68 9.32 -11.76 -12.04
CA TYR A 68 8.03 -12.34 -11.67
C TYR A 68 6.92 -11.30 -11.61
N PHE A 69 7.28 -10.04 -11.35
CA PHE A 69 6.36 -8.90 -11.23
C PHE A 69 6.59 -7.85 -12.32
N SER A 70 6.72 -8.30 -13.57
CA SER A 70 7.12 -7.47 -14.71
C SER A 70 6.21 -6.27 -14.96
N ILE A 71 4.95 -6.36 -14.53
CA ILE A 71 3.97 -5.26 -14.57
C ILE A 71 4.46 -3.99 -13.86
N LEU A 72 5.32 -4.13 -12.84
CA LEU A 72 5.88 -3.01 -12.09
C LEU A 72 7.00 -2.29 -12.85
N ALA A 73 7.72 -3.00 -13.72
CA ALA A 73 8.76 -2.43 -14.58
C ALA A 73 8.20 -1.88 -15.92
N GLY A 74 6.88 -1.91 -16.09
CA GLY A 74 6.17 -1.47 -17.28
C GLY A 74 5.70 -0.02 -17.23
N ARG A 75 4.80 0.35 -18.15
CA ARG A 75 4.12 1.66 -18.18
C ARG A 75 2.62 1.51 -18.39
N ALA A 76 1.86 2.31 -17.66
CA ALA A 76 0.43 2.43 -17.82
C ALA A 76 0.11 3.39 -18.97
N THR A 77 -0.79 2.99 -19.86
CA THR A 77 -1.45 3.87 -20.84
C THR A 77 -2.95 3.69 -20.74
N GLU A 78 -3.72 4.50 -21.46
CA GLU A 78 -5.16 4.37 -21.56
C GLU A 78 -5.56 4.08 -23.00
N ASN A 79 -6.48 3.15 -23.18
CA ASN A 79 -7.09 2.95 -24.49
C ASN A 79 -8.21 3.97 -24.75
N THR A 80 -8.73 3.96 -25.97
CA THR A 80 -9.83 4.84 -26.41
C THR A 80 -11.12 4.67 -25.60
N LYS A 81 -11.24 3.62 -24.78
CA LYS A 81 -12.39 3.34 -23.92
C LYS A 81 -12.15 3.76 -22.45
N GLY A 82 -10.98 4.33 -22.13
CA GLY A 82 -10.58 4.75 -20.79
C GLY A 82 -10.09 3.61 -19.88
N ASN A 83 -9.90 2.40 -20.42
CA ASN A 83 -9.33 1.29 -19.64
C ASN A 83 -7.82 1.46 -19.59
N VAL A 84 -7.23 1.16 -18.43
CA VAL A 84 -5.77 1.16 -18.27
C VAL A 84 -5.19 -0.08 -18.96
N ILE A 85 -4.13 0.11 -19.74
CA ILE A 85 -3.30 -0.95 -20.31
C ILE A 85 -1.90 -0.83 -19.71
N MET A 86 -1.41 -1.92 -19.13
CA MET A 86 -0.04 -2.01 -18.63
C MET A 86 0.84 -2.62 -19.71
N HIS A 87 1.72 -1.83 -20.31
CA HIS A 87 2.72 -2.30 -21.26
C HIS A 87 3.96 -2.81 -20.50
N LEU A 88 4.40 -4.02 -20.79
CA LEU A 88 5.52 -4.68 -20.12
C LEU A 88 6.86 -4.31 -20.78
N THR A 89 7.15 -3.02 -20.88
CA THR A 89 8.29 -2.46 -21.65
C THR A 89 9.66 -2.66 -20.99
N ASN A 90 9.69 -3.13 -19.75
CA ASN A 90 10.91 -3.22 -18.94
C ASN A 90 11.70 -1.89 -18.89
N GLU A 91 10.98 -0.77 -18.85
CA GLU A 91 11.60 0.53 -18.60
C GLU A 91 12.17 0.62 -17.18
N GLY A 92 11.68 -0.22 -16.27
CA GLY A 92 12.19 -0.37 -14.91
C GLY A 92 11.44 0.48 -13.89
N VAL A 93 11.82 0.27 -12.65
CA VAL A 93 11.36 1.02 -11.48
C VAL A 93 12.44 2.01 -11.06
N LEU A 94 12.04 3.20 -10.63
CA LEU A 94 12.95 4.13 -10.01
C LEU A 94 13.32 3.58 -8.62
N TYR A 95 14.57 3.76 -8.18
CA TYR A 95 15.06 3.32 -6.88
C TYR A 95 15.96 4.42 -6.34
N THR A 96 15.63 4.93 -5.16
CA THR A 96 16.31 6.10 -4.58
C THR A 96 16.89 5.77 -3.21
N GLU A 97 18.20 5.88 -3.07
CA GLU A 97 18.90 5.87 -1.78
C GLU A 97 19.06 7.29 -1.28
N ALA A 98 18.72 7.55 -0.01
CA ALA A 98 18.74 8.88 0.58
C ALA A 98 19.37 8.84 1.97
N GLU A 99 20.31 9.71 2.33
CA GLU A 99 20.89 9.77 3.69
C GLU A 99 20.36 10.99 4.47
N CYS A 100 19.83 10.74 5.68
CA CYS A 100 19.29 11.77 6.59
C CYS A 100 19.93 11.65 7.99
N PRO A 101 21.15 12.17 8.20
CA PRO A 101 21.93 11.98 9.43
C PRO A 101 21.36 12.73 10.64
N ASN A 102 20.52 13.73 10.40
CA ASN A 102 19.98 14.62 11.43
C ASN A 102 18.62 14.17 11.96
N ASN A 103 18.13 13.01 11.52
CA ASN A 103 16.81 12.49 11.87
C ASN A 103 16.97 11.09 12.45
N THR A 104 16.40 10.87 13.63
CA THR A 104 16.26 9.52 14.19
C THR A 104 15.10 8.80 13.54
N LEU A 105 15.08 7.47 13.65
CA LEU A 105 13.98 6.64 13.14
C LEU A 105 12.61 7.08 13.66
N ASP A 106 12.57 7.55 14.90
CA ASP A 106 11.42 8.15 15.57
C ASP A 106 10.72 9.25 14.77
N TYR A 107 11.44 9.95 13.89
CA TYR A 107 10.87 10.96 13.00
C TYR A 107 9.88 10.36 12.00
N PHE A 108 10.08 9.11 11.60
CA PHE A 108 9.28 8.39 10.61
C PHE A 108 8.18 7.52 11.21
N ILE A 109 8.14 7.40 12.55
CA ILE A 109 7.12 6.64 13.27
C ILE A 109 6.01 7.63 13.68
N PRO A 110 4.76 7.45 13.25
CA PRO A 110 3.69 8.35 13.66
C PRO A 110 3.50 8.28 15.18
N ARG A 111 3.71 9.40 15.87
CA ARG A 111 3.53 9.52 17.32
C ARG A 111 2.15 10.07 17.64
N THR A 112 1.58 9.62 18.74
CA THR A 112 0.29 10.12 19.26
C THR A 112 0.41 11.50 19.93
N SER A 113 1.62 11.98 20.22
CA SER A 113 1.85 13.05 21.21
C SER A 113 2.82 14.18 20.81
N SER A 114 3.01 14.52 19.53
CA SER A 114 3.86 15.67 19.16
C SER A 114 3.19 16.65 18.19
N ASP A 115 3.38 17.95 18.45
CA ASP A 115 2.97 19.09 17.62
C ASP A 115 3.63 19.12 16.22
N GLU A 116 4.60 18.23 15.99
CA GLU A 116 5.22 18.02 14.69
C GLU A 116 4.46 16.95 13.90
N ASN A 117 3.51 17.40 13.08
CA ASN A 117 2.88 16.54 12.09
C ASN A 117 3.89 16.20 10.99
N PHE A 118 4.34 14.96 10.96
CA PHE A 118 5.09 14.44 9.82
C PHE A 118 4.17 14.37 8.59
N ASP A 119 4.63 14.92 7.46
CA ASP A 119 3.88 14.97 6.23
C ASP A 119 4.01 13.65 5.45
N TYR A 120 3.10 12.72 5.76
CA TYR A 120 3.02 11.43 5.06
C TYR A 120 2.47 11.55 3.64
N GLU A 121 1.79 12.65 3.29
CA GLU A 121 1.21 12.85 1.95
C GLU A 121 2.32 13.07 0.91
N HIS A 122 3.40 13.77 1.30
CA HIS A 122 4.49 14.12 0.40
C HIS A 122 5.78 13.29 0.59
N ILE A 123 5.77 12.27 1.45
CA ILE A 123 6.95 11.42 1.67
C ILE A 123 7.38 10.66 0.40
N ASN A 124 6.47 10.50 -0.56
CA ASN A 124 6.66 9.68 -1.75
C ASN A 124 6.23 10.42 -3.01
N THR A 125 6.84 11.57 -3.29
CA THR A 125 6.71 12.22 -4.61
C THR A 125 7.52 11.52 -5.71
N SER A 126 8.12 10.36 -5.41
CA SER A 126 9.02 9.61 -6.29
C SER A 126 8.61 8.14 -6.32
N ASP A 127 8.32 7.57 -7.48
CA ASP A 127 8.00 6.15 -7.61
C ASP A 127 9.19 5.28 -7.12
N LEU A 128 9.05 4.66 -5.93
CA LEU A 128 10.04 3.84 -5.17
C LEU A 128 11.25 4.58 -4.54
N ALA A 129 11.33 4.56 -3.20
CA ALA A 129 12.42 5.13 -2.40
C ALA A 129 12.97 4.13 -1.37
N VAL A 130 14.23 3.69 -1.52
CA VAL A 130 14.93 2.90 -0.50
C VAL A 130 16.43 3.18 -0.50
N THR A 131 16.91 3.85 0.55
CA THR A 131 17.89 3.36 1.55
C THR A 131 18.36 4.56 2.36
N LEU A 132 17.97 4.66 3.64
CA LEU A 132 18.57 5.55 4.63
C LEU A 132 19.81 4.91 5.26
N LYS A 133 20.98 5.14 4.66
CA LYS A 133 22.26 4.88 5.34
C LYS A 133 22.56 6.11 6.18
N THR A 134 22.47 5.97 7.50
CA THR A 134 23.00 6.96 8.44
C THR A 134 24.12 6.27 9.21
N GLY A 135 25.25 6.95 9.42
CA GLY A 135 26.47 6.39 10.00
C GLY A 135 26.36 5.78 11.42
N ARG A 136 25.15 5.63 11.98
CA ARG A 136 24.87 4.84 13.18
C ARG A 136 23.38 4.48 13.41
N THR A 137 22.48 4.63 12.45
CA THR A 137 21.03 4.48 12.69
C THR A 137 20.28 3.75 11.56
N GLU A 138 19.10 3.29 11.95
CA GLU A 138 18.23 2.23 11.42
C GLU A 138 17.59 2.55 10.05
N PRO A 139 17.57 1.63 9.05
CA PRO A 139 17.07 1.92 7.71
C PRO A 139 15.54 1.89 7.57
N CYS A 140 15.05 2.65 6.59
CA CYS A 140 13.64 2.75 6.22
C CYS A 140 13.47 2.46 4.72
N VAL A 141 12.38 1.77 4.35
CA VAL A 141 11.98 1.40 2.99
C VAL A 141 10.61 2.01 2.71
N SER A 142 10.48 2.81 1.65
CA SER A 142 9.20 3.39 1.21
C SER A 142 8.85 2.92 -0.19
N ILE A 143 7.62 2.43 -0.38
CA ILE A 143 7.14 1.92 -1.67
C ILE A 143 5.77 2.51 -1.97
N GLN A 144 5.58 2.98 -3.20
CA GLN A 144 4.32 3.49 -3.71
C GLN A 144 3.74 2.54 -4.75
N VAL A 145 2.46 2.21 -4.62
CA VAL A 145 1.74 1.34 -5.57
C VAL A 145 0.24 1.48 -5.47
N THR A 146 -0.49 0.98 -6.45
CA THR A 146 -1.94 1.09 -6.51
C THR A 146 -2.73 0.05 -5.70
N HIS A 147 -2.13 -1.04 -5.19
CA HIS A 147 -2.90 -2.12 -4.54
C HIS A 147 -2.16 -2.90 -3.43
N ALA A 148 -2.74 -2.94 -2.21
CA ALA A 148 -2.07 -3.41 -0.99
C ALA A 148 -1.73 -4.92 -0.91
N GLN A 149 -2.63 -5.83 -1.29
CA GLN A 149 -2.35 -7.28 -1.15
C GLN A 149 -1.30 -7.79 -2.15
N SER A 150 -1.41 -7.41 -3.43
CA SER A 150 -0.43 -7.73 -4.45
C SER A 150 0.94 -7.12 -4.13
N MET A 151 0.95 -5.94 -3.50
CA MET A 151 2.16 -5.31 -2.97
C MET A 151 2.82 -6.13 -1.88
N SER A 152 2.05 -6.60 -0.90
CA SER A 152 2.59 -7.48 0.14
C SER A 152 3.25 -8.73 -0.45
N HIS A 153 2.66 -9.31 -1.50
CA HIS A 153 3.25 -10.44 -2.22
C HIS A 153 4.58 -10.07 -2.90
N PHE A 154 4.64 -8.92 -3.58
CA PHE A 154 5.87 -8.40 -4.18
C PHE A 154 6.97 -8.16 -3.15
N VAL A 155 6.68 -7.43 -2.06
CA VAL A 155 7.66 -7.10 -1.01
C VAL A 155 8.15 -8.35 -0.30
N ASN A 156 7.26 -9.29 0.01
CA ASN A 156 7.66 -10.55 0.62
C ASN A 156 8.57 -11.37 -0.30
N THR A 157 8.30 -11.36 -1.62
CA THR A 157 9.17 -12.02 -2.60
C THR A 157 10.54 -11.35 -2.64
N TRP A 158 10.57 -10.02 -2.75
CA TRP A 158 11.80 -9.24 -2.78
C TRP A 158 12.65 -9.46 -1.53
N ALA A 159 12.04 -9.29 -0.34
CA ALA A 159 12.70 -9.47 0.94
C ALA A 159 13.23 -10.89 1.14
N SER A 160 12.59 -11.90 0.55
CA SER A 160 13.05 -13.30 0.63
C SER A 160 14.30 -13.58 -0.21
N GLY A 161 14.56 -12.78 -1.24
CA GLY A 161 15.62 -13.03 -2.24
C GLY A 161 15.44 -14.35 -3.00
N LYS A 162 14.23 -14.93 -3.00
CA LYS A 162 13.90 -16.22 -3.60
C LYS A 162 12.73 -16.08 -4.57
N PRO A 163 12.54 -17.03 -5.50
CA PRO A 163 11.33 -17.08 -6.32
C PRO A 163 10.06 -17.10 -5.46
N PRO A 164 8.95 -16.49 -5.93
CA PRO A 164 7.72 -16.43 -5.18
C PRO A 164 7.15 -17.84 -4.97
N GLN A 165 6.57 -18.09 -3.80
CA GLN A 165 5.94 -19.38 -3.49
C GLN A 165 4.75 -19.67 -4.42
N ALA A 166 3.99 -18.65 -4.77
CA ALA A 166 2.92 -18.72 -5.76
C ALA A 166 3.24 -17.73 -6.89
N MET A 167 3.24 -18.19 -8.14
CA MET A 167 3.53 -17.30 -9.26
C MET A 167 2.45 -16.22 -9.38
N PRO A 168 2.82 -14.92 -9.56
CA PRO A 168 1.87 -13.88 -9.87
C PRO A 168 1.09 -14.20 -11.13
N MET A 169 -0.24 -14.27 -11.02
CA MET A 169 -1.11 -14.53 -12.16
C MET A 169 -1.67 -13.21 -12.69
N PHE A 170 -1.33 -12.89 -13.93
CA PHE A 170 -1.75 -11.67 -14.62
C PHE A 170 -2.86 -11.89 -15.65
N ASP A 171 -3.10 -13.15 -16.06
CA ASP A 171 -4.27 -13.51 -16.84
C ASP A 171 -5.52 -13.35 -15.96
N LYS A 172 -6.51 -12.60 -16.45
CA LYS A 172 -7.74 -12.25 -15.73
C LYS A 172 -8.99 -12.75 -16.44
N THR A 173 -8.83 -13.59 -17.46
CA THR A 173 -9.95 -14.18 -18.23
C THR A 173 -10.93 -14.96 -17.36
N PHE A 174 -10.48 -15.44 -16.19
CA PHE A 174 -11.31 -16.14 -15.22
C PHE A 174 -12.25 -15.23 -14.40
N VAL A 175 -12.06 -13.91 -14.42
CA VAL A 175 -12.93 -12.97 -13.68
C VAL A 175 -14.14 -12.63 -14.54
N LEU A 176 -15.33 -13.11 -14.13
CA LEU A 176 -16.59 -12.87 -14.85
C LEU A 176 -16.81 -11.37 -15.12
N HIS A 177 -17.03 -11.02 -16.38
CA HIS A 177 -17.36 -9.66 -16.80
C HIS A 177 -18.87 -9.44 -16.76
N SER A 178 -19.31 -8.32 -16.19
CA SER A 178 -20.69 -7.85 -16.39
C SER A 178 -20.87 -7.45 -17.86
N THR A 179 -21.81 -8.06 -18.55
CA THR A 179 -22.22 -7.69 -19.92
C THR A 179 -22.92 -6.33 -19.99
N GLU A 180 -23.34 -5.78 -18.85
CA GLU A 180 -24.03 -4.49 -18.77
C GLU A 180 -23.14 -3.44 -18.09
N ARG A 181 -22.76 -2.40 -18.85
CA ARG A 181 -22.26 -1.14 -18.30
C ARG A 181 -23.43 -0.46 -17.57
N LYS A 182 -23.55 -0.66 -16.26
CA LYS A 182 -24.34 0.27 -15.44
C LYS A 182 -23.57 1.59 -15.35
N ASN A 183 -24.30 2.67 -15.57
CA ASN A 183 -23.80 4.03 -15.69
C ASN A 183 -22.78 4.39 -14.61
N SER A 184 -21.76 5.13 -15.03
CA SER A 184 -20.73 5.78 -14.22
C SER A 184 -21.23 6.14 -12.83
N LEU A 185 -20.59 5.60 -11.79
CA LEU A 185 -20.58 6.25 -10.49
C LEU A 185 -20.19 7.70 -10.73
N ALA A 186 -21.13 8.61 -10.47
CA ALA A 186 -20.89 10.04 -10.62
C ALA A 186 -19.67 10.39 -9.78
N ARG A 187 -18.63 10.87 -10.46
CA ARG A 187 -17.39 11.32 -9.83
C ARG A 187 -17.75 12.50 -8.92
N PRO A 188 -17.45 12.46 -7.61
CA PRO A 188 -17.45 13.68 -6.82
C PRO A 188 -16.51 14.67 -7.50
N GLN A 189 -16.99 15.87 -7.82
CA GLN A 189 -16.09 16.92 -8.27
C GLN A 189 -15.15 17.25 -7.10
N ASP A 190 -13.84 17.12 -7.34
CA ASP A 190 -12.80 17.52 -6.39
C ASP A 190 -12.82 19.04 -6.25
N THR A 191 -13.71 19.56 -5.40
CA THR A 191 -13.59 20.91 -4.86
C THR A 191 -12.62 20.82 -3.69
N GLN A 192 -11.32 20.73 -3.97
CA GLN A 192 -10.29 20.68 -2.93
C GLN A 192 -10.09 22.07 -2.33
N GLU A 193 -10.86 22.40 -1.29
CA GLU A 193 -10.25 23.14 -0.20
C GLU A 193 -9.26 22.17 0.47
N GLN A 194 -7.96 22.46 0.38
CA GLN A 194 -6.92 21.70 1.08
C GLN A 194 -7.10 21.90 2.59
N GLN A 195 -8.00 21.13 3.18
CA GLN A 195 -8.08 21.00 4.62
C GLN A 195 -6.90 20.16 5.09
N ARG A 196 -6.19 20.67 6.10
CA ARG A 196 -5.06 19.97 6.70
C ARG A 196 -5.56 18.68 7.36
N THR A 197 -5.22 17.53 6.78
CA THR A 197 -5.49 16.22 7.37
C THR A 197 -4.47 15.93 8.47
N ILE A 198 -4.92 15.46 9.63
CA ILE A 198 -4.06 14.99 10.71
C ILE A 198 -4.19 13.47 10.81
N CYS A 199 -3.09 12.76 10.59
CA CYS A 199 -3.03 11.31 10.77
C CYS A 199 -2.60 10.97 12.20
N LYS A 200 -3.28 10.02 12.84
CA LYS A 200 -2.91 9.46 14.15
C LYS A 200 -2.94 7.94 14.09
N ILE A 201 -1.97 7.30 14.73
CA ILE A 201 -2.01 5.86 14.99
C ILE A 201 -2.69 5.64 16.33
N TYR A 202 -3.67 4.72 16.35
CA TYR A 202 -4.26 4.20 17.58
C TYR A 202 -3.83 2.75 17.75
N PHE A 203 -3.33 2.42 18.94
CA PHE A 203 -2.98 1.07 19.32
C PHE A 203 -4.07 0.51 20.22
N PHE A 204 -4.53 -0.70 19.91
CA PHE A 204 -5.43 -1.47 20.75
C PHE A 204 -4.68 -2.69 21.26
N SER A 205 -4.54 -2.78 22.58
CA SER A 205 -3.96 -3.93 23.25
C SER A 205 -4.84 -5.18 23.10
N VAL A 206 -4.25 -6.35 23.35
CA VAL A 206 -4.97 -7.62 23.30
C VAL A 206 -6.15 -7.64 24.27
N ASP A 207 -6.01 -7.02 25.44
CA ASP A 207 -7.06 -7.02 26.45
C ASP A 207 -8.18 -6.03 26.10
N GLU A 208 -7.86 -4.84 25.58
CA GLU A 208 -8.89 -3.92 25.03
C GLU A 208 -9.68 -4.57 23.89
N LEU A 209 -9.02 -5.33 23.01
CA LEU A 209 -9.69 -6.06 21.94
C LEU A 209 -10.59 -7.20 22.47
N LYS A 210 -10.22 -7.86 23.57
CA LYS A 210 -11.08 -8.86 24.22
C LYS A 210 -12.31 -8.20 24.82
N ASP A 211 -12.13 -7.08 25.53
CA ASP A 211 -13.22 -6.35 26.18
C ASP A 211 -14.23 -5.85 25.13
N LEU A 212 -13.74 -5.30 24.00
CA LEU A 212 -14.57 -4.91 22.87
C LEU A 212 -15.37 -6.09 22.30
N LYS A 213 -14.74 -7.26 22.13
CA LYS A 213 -15.43 -8.46 21.65
C LYS A 213 -16.48 -8.95 22.63
N GLN A 214 -16.18 -8.93 23.93
CA GLN A 214 -17.13 -9.32 24.97
C GLN A 214 -18.34 -8.40 24.98
N GLU A 215 -18.13 -7.08 24.91
CA GLU A 215 -19.22 -6.09 24.83
C GLU A 215 -20.10 -6.33 23.62
N ALA A 216 -19.49 -6.46 22.44
CA ALA A 216 -20.22 -6.67 21.19
C ALA A 216 -20.99 -8.00 21.15
N SER A 217 -20.58 -8.99 21.96
CA SER A 217 -21.24 -10.29 22.02
C SER A 217 -22.43 -10.35 22.97
N LYS A 218 -22.64 -9.35 23.85
CA LYS A 218 -23.69 -9.39 24.89
C LYS A 218 -25.10 -9.54 24.33
N ASP A 219 -25.35 -8.93 23.17
CA ASP A 219 -26.69 -8.88 22.55
C ASP A 219 -26.79 -9.74 21.29
N LEU A 220 -25.76 -10.53 20.98
CA LEU A 220 -25.74 -11.41 19.81
C LEU A 220 -26.04 -12.85 20.20
N SER A 221 -26.91 -13.50 19.43
CA SER A 221 -27.18 -14.94 19.53
C SER A 221 -26.11 -15.80 18.83
N GLN A 222 -25.06 -15.19 18.29
CA GLN A 222 -23.98 -15.88 17.59
C GLN A 222 -22.87 -16.30 18.54
N ASP A 223 -22.36 -17.51 18.34
CA ASP A 223 -21.26 -18.09 19.12
C ASP A 223 -19.89 -17.43 18.84
N TYR A 224 -19.77 -16.64 17.76
CA TYR A 224 -18.49 -16.06 17.35
C TYR A 224 -18.63 -14.69 16.69
N ILE A 225 -17.87 -13.73 17.20
CA ILE A 225 -17.60 -12.43 16.57
C ILE A 225 -16.10 -12.33 16.26
N SER A 226 -15.74 -11.86 15.06
CA SER A 226 -14.34 -11.60 14.72
C SER A 226 -13.84 -10.32 15.41
N THR A 227 -12.52 -10.17 15.57
CA THR A 227 -11.95 -8.91 16.10
C THR A 227 -12.30 -7.72 15.21
N TYR A 228 -12.36 -7.94 13.89
CA TYR A 228 -12.76 -6.91 12.93
C TYR A 228 -14.21 -6.48 13.15
N ASP A 229 -15.12 -7.44 13.33
CA ASP A 229 -16.56 -7.16 13.50
C ASP A 229 -16.87 -6.45 14.83
N ALA A 230 -16.01 -6.61 15.85
CA ALA A 230 -16.12 -5.83 17.08
C ALA A 230 -15.49 -4.42 16.93
N LEU A 231 -14.28 -4.35 16.36
CA LEU A 231 -13.51 -3.10 16.29
C LEU A 231 -14.09 -2.10 15.27
N PHE A 232 -14.56 -2.58 14.12
CA PHE A 232 -15.01 -1.70 13.04
C PHE A 232 -16.25 -0.86 13.41
N PRO A 233 -17.33 -1.43 13.98
CA PRO A 233 -18.44 -0.64 14.52
C PRO A 233 -18.01 0.30 15.64
N HIS A 234 -17.12 -0.15 16.53
CA HIS A 234 -16.57 0.71 17.59
C HIS A 234 -15.90 1.96 17.01
N MET A 235 -15.08 1.82 15.96
CA MET A 235 -14.45 2.95 15.27
C MET A 235 -15.48 3.90 14.64
N ILE A 236 -16.56 3.38 14.06
CA ILE A 236 -17.65 4.22 13.50
C ILE A 236 -18.32 5.05 14.60
N LEU A 237 -18.60 4.45 15.76
CA LEU A 237 -19.19 5.15 16.90
C LEU A 237 -18.26 6.23 17.44
N VAL A 238 -16.95 5.95 17.56
CA VAL A 238 -15.94 6.92 17.96
C VAL A 238 -15.87 8.09 16.97
N ILE A 239 -15.87 7.81 15.65
CA ILE A 239 -15.87 8.84 14.61
C ILE A 239 -17.13 9.70 14.73
N ALA A 240 -18.32 9.09 14.81
CA ALA A 240 -19.58 9.81 14.92
C ALA A 240 -19.64 10.70 16.16
N ALA A 241 -19.15 10.21 17.31
CA ALA A 241 -19.04 10.99 18.53
C ALA A 241 -18.07 12.17 18.37
N ALA A 242 -16.89 11.94 17.78
CA ALA A 242 -15.88 12.97 17.55
C ALA A 242 -16.34 14.05 16.56
N THR A 243 -17.10 13.68 15.53
CA THR A 243 -17.66 14.59 14.53
C THR A 243 -19.03 15.15 14.91
N GLN A 244 -19.53 14.83 16.11
CA GLN A 244 -20.88 15.21 16.58
C GLN A 244 -21.98 14.85 15.57
N THR A 245 -21.76 13.78 14.80
CA THR A 245 -22.69 13.31 13.77
C THR A 245 -23.79 12.49 14.44
N SER A 246 -25.04 12.86 14.17
CA SER A 246 -26.17 12.07 14.67
C SER A 246 -26.17 10.69 14.02
N LEU A 247 -26.22 9.64 14.84
CA LEU A 247 -26.44 8.26 14.37
C LEU A 247 -27.83 8.05 13.76
N THR A 248 -28.73 9.03 13.90
CA THR A 248 -30.06 9.01 13.26
C THR A 248 -30.04 9.56 11.82
N SER A 249 -28.94 10.19 11.41
CA SER A 249 -28.76 10.67 10.04
C SER A 249 -28.31 9.52 9.12
N GLU A 250 -28.52 9.65 7.81
CA GLU A 250 -27.99 8.68 6.85
C GLU A 250 -26.45 8.75 6.83
N ILE A 251 -25.80 7.69 7.31
CA ILE A 251 -24.35 7.55 7.29
C ILE A 251 -23.98 6.54 6.21
N LYS A 252 -23.09 6.92 5.29
CA LYS A 252 -22.51 6.02 4.29
C LYS A 252 -21.12 5.61 4.70
N ILE A 253 -20.90 4.31 4.81
CA ILE A 253 -19.61 3.72 5.14
C ILE A 253 -19.12 2.96 3.92
N LEU A 254 -17.92 3.28 3.46
CA LEU A 254 -17.29 2.62 2.33
C LEU A 254 -16.22 1.67 2.84
N GLN A 255 -16.29 0.40 2.43
CA GLN A 255 -15.33 -0.62 2.83
C GLN A 255 -14.72 -1.27 1.59
N SER A 256 -13.39 -1.37 1.58
CA SER A 256 -12.65 -2.13 0.57
C SER A 256 -12.57 -3.60 1.01
N LEU A 257 -12.96 -4.51 0.12
CA LEU A 257 -12.98 -5.95 0.40
C LEU A 257 -12.12 -6.73 -0.60
N ASN A 258 -11.49 -7.79 -0.12
CA ASN A 258 -10.79 -8.73 -0.98
C ASN A 258 -11.78 -9.72 -1.61
N GLY A 259 -12.04 -9.55 -2.90
CA GLY A 259 -12.96 -10.43 -3.64
C GLY A 259 -12.39 -11.80 -4.01
N ARG A 260 -11.07 -12.03 -3.93
CA ARG A 260 -10.44 -13.24 -4.49
C ARG A 260 -11.07 -14.54 -4.00
N SER A 261 -11.32 -14.66 -2.69
CA SER A 261 -11.95 -15.85 -2.10
C SER A 261 -13.45 -15.97 -2.36
N ARG A 262 -14.09 -14.91 -2.88
CA ARG A 262 -15.53 -14.86 -3.16
C ARG A 262 -15.87 -15.09 -4.64
N PHE A 263 -14.89 -14.93 -5.53
CA PHE A 263 -15.03 -15.10 -6.97
C PHE A 263 -14.46 -16.43 -7.49
N VAL A 264 -14.01 -17.34 -6.61
CA VAL A 264 -13.65 -18.69 -7.02
C VAL A 264 -14.94 -19.45 -7.31
N SER A 265 -15.30 -19.56 -8.58
CA SER A 265 -16.27 -20.55 -9.03
C SER A 265 -15.71 -21.94 -8.75
N CYS A 266 -16.44 -22.76 -8.01
CA CYS A 266 -16.28 -24.22 -8.07
C CYS A 266 -16.52 -24.72 -9.50
#